data_AF-A0AAW7WF79-F1
#
_entry.id   AF-A0AAW7WF79-F1
#
_cell.length_a   1.000
_cell.length_b   1.000
_cell.length_c   1.000
_cell.angle_alpha   90.00
_cell.angle_beta   90.00
_cell.angle_gamma   90.00
#
_symmetry.space_group_name_H-M   'P 1'
#
loop_
_entity.id
_entity.type
_entity.pdbx_description
1 polymer ?
#
loop_
_entity_poly.entity_id
_entity_poly.type
_entity_poly.pdbx_seq_one_letter_code
_entity_poly.pdbx_strand_id
1 'polypeptide(L)' 'MAWRPARAWTSQSPVSGYRHFELITQGGSGPKRWVELAAVLAPLHRERVLWSELKDPTRWSSGWQSIPESDEDSSTQ' A
#
# COMPACT_ATOMS: atom_id res chain seq x y z
N MET A 1 13.24 -12.46 -14.21
CA MET A 1 13.46 -11.35 -13.24
C MET A 1 12.85 -11.75 -11.90
N ALA A 2 13.62 -11.69 -10.82
CA ALA A 2 13.12 -12.06 -9.49
C ALA A 2 12.00 -11.09 -9.08
N TRP A 3 10.85 -11.64 -8.67
CA TRP A 3 9.75 -10.85 -8.13
C TRP A 3 10.16 -10.36 -6.74
N ARG A 4 10.50 -9.07 -6.64
CA ARG A 4 10.92 -8.40 -5.40
C ARG A 4 10.09 -7.13 -5.24
N PRO A 5 8.91 -7.19 -4.59
CA PRO A 5 8.16 -6.00 -4.23
C PRO A 5 9.02 -5.04 -3.39
N ALA A 6 8.76 -3.74 -3.50
CA ALA A 6 9.33 -2.75 -2.60
C ALA A 6 8.91 -3.04 -1.15
N ARG A 7 9.72 -2.60 -0.18
CA ARG A 7 9.40 -2.76 1.24
C ARG A 7 8.39 -1.74 1.73
N ALA A 8 8.31 -0.59 1.08
CA ALA A 8 7.39 0.49 1.41
C ALA A 8 6.46 0.75 0.22
N TRP A 9 5.23 1.11 0.51
CA TRP A 9 4.19 1.42 -0.46
C TRP A 9 3.33 2.58 0.04
N THR A 10 2.98 3.48 -0.86
CA THR A 10 2.01 4.54 -0.61
C THR A 10 0.76 4.29 -1.44
N SER A 11 -0.39 4.23 -0.78
CA SER A 11 -1.70 4.22 -1.45
C SER A 11 -2.07 5.64 -1.89
N GLN A 12 -2.58 5.76 -3.12
CA GLN A 12 -3.09 7.03 -3.68
C GLN A 12 -4.38 7.47 -2.99
N SER A 13 -5.17 6.52 -2.48
CA SER A 13 -6.39 6.75 -1.71
C SER A 13 -6.25 6.25 -0.28
N PRO A 14 -6.88 6.87 0.72
CA PRO A 14 -6.78 6.43 2.10
C PRO A 14 -7.44 5.05 2.25
N VAL A 15 -6.68 4.08 2.73
CA VAL A 15 -7.17 2.74 3.06
C VAL A 15 -7.34 2.69 4.57
N SER A 16 -8.60 2.71 5.02
CA SER A 16 -8.98 2.86 6.43
C SER A 16 -8.33 4.08 7.13
N GLY A 17 -8.12 5.17 6.39
CA GLY A 17 -7.47 6.38 6.90
C GLY A 17 -5.94 6.37 6.82
N TYR A 18 -5.31 5.29 6.37
CA TYR A 18 -3.86 5.20 6.20
C TYR A 18 -3.48 5.22 4.71
N ARG A 19 -2.33 5.82 4.41
CA ARG A 19 -1.76 5.84 3.05
C ARG A 19 -0.39 5.18 2.98
N HIS A 20 0.36 5.20 4.08
CA HIS A 20 1.70 4.62 4.16
C HIS A 20 1.64 3.20 4.71
N PHE A 21 2.17 2.26 3.92
CA PHE A 21 2.19 0.85 4.26
C PHE A 21 3.56 0.21 4.06
N GLU A 22 3.90 -0.74 4.92
CA GLU A 22 5.09 -1.59 4.79
C GLU A 22 4.70 -3.00 4.36
N LEU A 23 5.52 -3.58 3.50
CA LEU A 23 5.44 -4.97 3.11
C LEU A 23 5.80 -5.87 4.29
N ILE A 24 4.83 -6.67 4.73
CA ILE A 24 5.02 -7.68 5.78
C ILE A 24 5.39 -9.01 5.15
N THR A 25 4.61 -9.45 4.17
CA THR A 25 4.82 -10.72 3.49
C THR A 25 4.29 -10.68 2.07
N GLN A 26 4.66 -11.67 1.27
CA GLN A 26 4.17 -11.86 -0.08
C GLN A 26 3.92 -13.34 -0.32
N GLY A 27 2.97 -13.65 -1.19
CA GLY A 27 2.59 -15.02 -1.46
C GLY A 27 1.79 -15.19 -2.73
N GLY A 28 1.39 -16.44 -2.97
CA GLY A 28 0.67 -16.82 -4.18
C GLY A 28 1.57 -17.10 -5.37
N SER A 29 0.95 -17.46 -6.49
CA SER A 29 1.66 -17.89 -7.70
C SER A 29 0.98 -17.34 -8.95
N GLY A 30 1.81 -17.04 -9.96
CA GLY A 30 1.38 -16.48 -11.24
C GLY A 30 0.46 -15.25 -11.09
N PRO A 31 -0.79 -15.30 -11.59
CA PRO A 31 -1.73 -14.18 -11.51
C PRO A 31 -2.37 -13.99 -10.13
N LYS A 32 -2.27 -15.00 -9.24
CA LYS A 32 -2.79 -14.95 -7.86
C LYS A 32 -1.74 -14.47 -6.87
N ARG A 33 -0.68 -13.80 -7.35
CA ARG A 33 0.32 -13.20 -6.49
C ARG A 33 -0.31 -12.07 -5.68
N TRP A 34 0.07 -11.99 -4.43
CA TRP A 34 -0.42 -10.99 -3.49
C TRP A 34 0.69 -10.58 -2.53
N VAL A 35 0.51 -9.42 -1.93
CA VAL A 35 1.33 -8.88 -0.85
C VAL A 35 0.44 -8.58 0.34
N GLU A 36 0.99 -8.72 1.54
CA GLU A 36 0.37 -8.24 2.77
C GLU A 36 1.13 -6.99 3.21
N LEU A 37 0.39 -5.91 3.34
CA LEU A 37 0.86 -4.58 3.68
C LEU A 37 0.31 -4.20 5.05
N ALA A 38 1.12 -3.65 5.95
CA ALA A 38 0.64 -3.13 7.22
C ALA A 38 0.78 -1.61 7.24
N ALA A 39 -0.21 -0.91 7.79
CA ALA A 39 -0.13 0.54 7.93
C ALA A 39 1.02 0.90 8.87
N VAL A 40 1.86 1.86 8.47
CA VAL A 40 3.04 2.30 9.27
C VAL A 40 2.62 2.80 10.64
N LEU A 41 1.57 3.61 10.68
CA LEU A 41 1.05 4.20 11.92
C LEU A 41 0.21 3.21 12.75
N ALA A 42 -0.22 2.10 12.15
CA ALA A 42 -1.06 1.09 12.80
C ALA A 42 -0.74 -0.31 12.25
N PRO A 43 0.32 -0.98 12.74
CA PRO A 43 0.78 -2.27 12.19
C PRO A 43 -0.20 -3.44 12.40
N LEU A 44 -1.21 -3.25 13.25
CA LEU A 44 -2.34 -4.16 13.40
C LEU A 44 -3.30 -4.10 12.20
N HIS A 45 -3.33 -2.96 11.50
CA HIS A 45 -4.11 -2.79 10.28
C HIS A 45 -3.33 -3.34 9.09
N ARG A 46 -3.80 -4.46 8.54
CA ARG A 46 -3.13 -5.18 7.46
C ARG A 46 -4.06 -5.36 6.27
N GLU A 47 -3.54 -5.02 5.11
CA GLU A 47 -4.23 -5.08 3.83
C GLU A 47 -3.56 -6.10 2.93
N ARG A 48 -4.36 -7.01 2.38
CA ARG A 48 -3.89 -7.97 1.40
C ARG A 48 -4.24 -7.50 0.00
N VAL A 49 -3.21 -7.13 -0.75
CA VAL A 49 -3.34 -6.52 -2.08
C VAL A 49 -2.84 -7.49 -3.14
N LEU A 50 -3.61 -7.66 -4.21
CA LEU A 50 -3.16 -8.45 -5.35
C LEU A 50 -2.00 -7.75 -6.04
N TRP A 51 -1.02 -8.52 -6.51
CA TRP A 51 0.14 -7.98 -7.21
C TRP A 51 -0.26 -7.18 -8.46
N SER A 52 -1.32 -7.61 -9.16
CA SER A 52 -1.85 -6.88 -10.31
C SER A 52 -2.38 -5.49 -9.93
N GLU A 53 -2.99 -5.36 -8.75
CA GLU A 53 -3.47 -4.10 -8.21
C GLU A 53 -2.32 -3.23 -7.69
N LEU A 54 -1.36 -3.85 -7.00
CA LEU A 54 -0.18 -3.17 -6.49
C LEU A 54 0.69 -2.57 -7.60
N LYS A 55 0.64 -3.19 -8.78
CA LYS A 55 1.29 -2.68 -10.00
C LYS A 55 0.55 -1.50 -10.63
N ASP A 56 -0.65 -1.19 -10.18
CA ASP A 56 -1.44 -0.09 -10.71
C ASP A 56 -1.02 1.23 -10.04
N PRO A 57 -0.36 2.15 -10.77
CA PRO A 57 0.15 3.40 -10.19
C PRO A 57 -0.95 4.36 -9.74
N THR A 58 -2.19 4.16 -10.18
CA THR A 58 -3.36 4.95 -9.77
C THR A 58 -3.88 4.53 -8.39
N ARG A 59 -3.47 3.35 -7.91
CA ARG A 59 -3.81 2.83 -6.59
C ARG A 59 -2.61 2.84 -5.65
N TRP A 60 -1.47 2.35 -6.13
CA TRP A 60 -0.30 2.11 -5.31
C TRP A 60 0.95 2.66 -5.97
N SER A 61 1.78 3.33 -5.17
CA SER A 61 3.11 3.77 -5.53
C SER A 61 4.14 3.06 -4.67
N SER A 62 5.20 2.56 -5.30
CA SER A 62 6.31 1.95 -4.57
C SER A 62 7.15 3.00 -3.85
N GLY A 63 7.56 2.71 -2.62
CA GLY A 63 8.33 3.61 -1.76
C GLY A 63 7.45 4.58 -0.98
N TRP A 64 8.10 5.42 -0.16
CA TRP A 64 7.44 6.51 0.55
C TRP A 64 7.22 7.69 -0.39
N GLN A 65 5.98 7.87 -0.83
CA GLN A 65 5.56 9.07 -1.56
C GLN A 65 4.94 10.09 -0.60
N SER A 66 5.18 11.37 -0.89
CA SER A 66 4.49 12.48 -0.24
C SER A 66 3.02 12.44 -0.60
N ILE A 67 2.17 12.57 0.40
CA ILE A 67 0.73 12.70 0.21
C ILE A 67 0.48 14.16 -0.19
N PRO A 68 -0.24 14.43 -1.31
CA PRO A 68 -0.58 15.80 -1.65
C PRO A 68 -1.45 16.40 -0.55
N GLU A 69 -1.10 17.63 -0.13
CA GLU A 69 -1.69 18.36 1.00
C GLU A 69 -3.21 18.56 0.89
N SER A 70 -3.77 18.43 -0.32
CA SER A 70 -5.22 18.50 -0.58
C SER A 70 -6.07 17.41 0.09
N ASP A 71 -5.44 16.38 0.68
CA ASP A 71 -6.15 15.28 1.36
C ASP A 71 -6.01 15.32 2.89
N GLU A 72 -5.28 16.28 3.45
CA GLU A 72 -5.17 16.47 4.91
C GLU A 72 -6.35 17.25 5.51
N ASP A 73 -7.23 17.82 4.68
CA ASP A 73 -8.39 18.60 5.12
C ASP A 73 -9.70 17.79 5.05
N SER A 74 -9.83 16.74 5.87
CA SER A 74 -11.12 16.05 6.11
C SER A 74 -11.19 15.36 7.46
N SER A 75 -10.48 15.87 8.48
CA SER A 75 -10.70 15.50 9.87
C SER A 75 -10.56 16.72 10.78
N THR A 76 -11.50 17.65 10.65
CA THR A 76 -11.92 18.48 11.77
C THR A 76 -13.42 18.78 11.65
N GLN A 77 -14.23 18.16 12.50
CA GLN A 77 -15.52 18.70 12.93
C GLN A 77 -15.74 18.33 14.39
#